data_AF-A0A3S1NNW2-F1
#
_entry.id   AF-A0A3S1NNW2-F1
#
_cell.length_a   1.000
_cell.length_b   1.000
_cell.length_c   1.000
_cell.angle_alpha   90.00
_cell.angle_beta   90.00
_cell.angle_gamma   90.00
#
_symmetry.space_group_name_H-M   'P 1'
#
loop_
_entity.id
_entity.type
_entity.pdbx_description
1 polymer ?
#
loop_
_entity_poly.entity_id
_entity_poly.type
_entity_poly.pdbx_seq_one_letter_code
_entity_poly.pdbx_strand_id
1 'polypeptide(L)'
;MDVSRQQAASNDDAEQVPPAEKGARARTRRLMLETATRLMQAGVTPSVSEVAEAAEVSRATAYRYFPSQAALVHAVVDEGLGPILTWKSASADPERRVADLFATAMPRIE
;
A
#
# COMPACT_ATOMS: atom_id res chain seq x y z
N MET A 1 19.20 3.82 -46.57
CA MET A 1 18.14 3.10 -45.83
C MET A 1 18.46 3.23 -44.37
N ASP A 2 17.99 4.31 -43.78
CA ASP A 2 18.12 4.67 -42.38
C ASP A 2 17.26 3.74 -41.53
N VAL A 3 17.90 2.93 -40.69
CA VAL A 3 17.22 2.23 -39.60
C VAL A 3 17.51 2.99 -38.32
N SER A 4 16.60 3.92 -38.01
CA SER A 4 16.49 4.61 -36.73
C SER A 4 16.52 3.60 -35.58
N ARG A 5 17.62 3.60 -34.84
CA ARG A 5 17.77 2.94 -33.55
C ARG A 5 16.92 3.72 -32.54
N GLN A 6 15.64 3.35 -32.42
CA GLN A 6 14.74 3.90 -31.42
C GLN A 6 15.21 3.43 -30.05
N GLN A 7 15.63 4.38 -29.22
CA GLN A 7 15.94 4.19 -27.81
C GLN A 7 14.75 3.55 -27.11
N ALA A 8 14.94 2.34 -26.59
CA ALA A 8 14.06 1.78 -25.57
C ALA A 8 14.18 2.66 -24.34
N ALA A 9 13.14 3.44 -24.08
CA ALA A 9 13.00 4.21 -22.86
C ALA A 9 13.08 3.25 -21.66
N SER A 10 14.04 3.53 -20.81
CA SER A 10 14.29 2.94 -19.50
C SER A 10 13.06 3.08 -18.61
N ASN A 11 12.30 2.01 -18.40
CA ASN A 11 11.43 1.88 -17.24
C ASN A 11 12.20 1.15 -16.15
N ASP A 12 13.20 1.85 -15.63
CA ASP A 12 13.79 1.56 -14.34
C ASP A 12 12.95 2.35 -13.31
N ASP A 13 11.67 1.97 -13.17
CA ASP A 13 10.85 2.35 -12.02
C ASP A 13 11.36 1.54 -10.82
N ALA A 14 12.61 1.81 -10.45
CA ALA A 14 13.17 1.39 -9.19
C ALA A 14 12.23 1.96 -8.11
N GLU A 15 11.58 1.03 -7.43
CA GLU A 15 10.68 1.21 -6.30
C GLU A 15 11.42 1.96 -5.19
N GLN A 16 11.52 3.28 -5.35
CA GLN A 16 12.09 4.17 -4.37
C GLN A 16 11.07 4.29 -3.24
N VAL A 17 11.23 3.44 -2.22
CA VAL A 17 10.54 3.60 -0.95
C VAL A 17 10.81 5.03 -0.47
N PRO A 18 9.82 5.92 -0.47
CA PRO A 18 10.07 7.32 -0.13
C PRO A 18 10.54 7.39 1.32
N PRO A 19 11.46 8.33 1.65
CA PRO A 19 12.01 8.45 2.99
C PRO A 19 10.89 8.63 4.01
N ALA A 20 11.02 7.96 5.15
CA ALA A 20 10.03 8.01 6.22
C ALA A 20 9.70 9.45 6.59
N GLU A 21 8.45 9.86 6.33
CA GLU A 21 8.00 11.21 6.61
C GLU A 21 8.00 11.46 8.13
N LYS A 22 8.28 12.70 8.56
CA LYS A 22 8.32 13.10 9.98
C LYS A 22 7.26 14.15 10.29
N GLY A 23 6.81 14.21 11.55
CA GLY A 23 5.96 15.27 12.08
C GLY A 23 4.54 15.32 11.48
N ALA A 24 4.02 16.53 11.25
CA ALA A 24 2.66 16.73 10.72
C ALA A 24 2.43 16.07 9.35
N ARG A 25 3.50 15.98 8.54
CA ARG A 25 3.45 15.36 7.23
C ARG A 25 3.11 13.87 7.33
N ALA A 26 3.83 13.15 8.20
CA ALA A 26 3.61 11.74 8.49
C ALA A 26 2.19 11.44 9.01
N ARG A 27 1.69 12.30 9.91
CA ARG A 27 0.34 12.16 10.47
C ARG A 27 -0.74 12.26 9.38
N THR A 28 -0.59 13.20 8.46
CA THR A 28 -1.54 13.38 7.35
C THR A 28 -1.48 12.20 6.38
N ARG A 29 -0.28 11.72 6.03
CA ARG A 29 -0.13 10.52 5.19
C ARG A 29 -0.78 9.30 5.84
N ARG A 30 -0.56 9.11 7.14
CA ARG A 30 -1.15 8.01 7.92
C ARG A 30 -2.68 8.09 7.95
N LEU A 31 -3.25 9.28 8.22
CA LEU A 31 -4.70 9.50 8.19
C LEU A 31 -5.33 9.11 6.84
N MET A 32 -4.71 9.54 5.75
CA MET A 32 -5.15 9.20 4.39
C MET A 32 -5.08 7.68 4.14
N LEU A 33 -4.01 7.02 4.60
CA LEU A 33 -3.82 5.58 4.45
C LEU A 33 -4.84 4.76 5.26
N GLU A 34 -5.09 5.14 6.51
CA GLU A 34 -6.09 4.52 7.37
C GLU A 34 -7.50 4.67 6.79
N THR A 35 -7.81 5.86 6.24
CA THR A 35 -9.09 6.13 5.59
C THR A 35 -9.28 5.28 4.34
N ALA A 36 -8.25 5.19 3.48
CA ALA A 36 -8.28 4.33 2.30
C ALA A 36 -8.48 2.86 2.68
N THR A 37 -7.76 2.37 3.69
CA THR A 37 -7.87 1.00 4.20
C THR A 37 -9.29 0.70 4.65
N ARG A 38 -9.92 1.60 5.41
CA ARG A 38 -11.31 1.45 5.87
C ARG A 38 -12.31 1.36 4.70
N LEU A 39 -12.15 2.21 3.68
CA LEU A 39 -13.02 2.19 2.50
C LEU A 39 -12.86 0.89 1.70
N MET A 40 -11.62 0.41 1.55
CA MET A 40 -11.35 -0.87 0.89
C MET A 40 -11.90 -2.07 1.66
N GLN A 41 -11.80 -2.05 2.99
CA GLN A 41 -12.43 -3.07 3.84
C GLN A 41 -13.97 -3.08 3.74
N ALA A 42 -14.58 -1.94 3.37
CA ALA A 42 -16.00 -1.85 3.08
C ALA A 42 -16.37 -2.29 1.64
N GLY A 43 -15.40 -2.79 0.86
CA GLY A 43 -15.61 -3.29 -0.50
C GLY A 43 -15.57 -2.21 -1.60
N VAL A 44 -15.10 -1.01 -1.27
CA VAL A 44 -14.98 0.11 -2.24
C VAL A 44 -13.55 0.18 -2.76
N THR A 45 -13.35 0.53 -4.03
CA THR A 45 -12.03 0.88 -4.57
C THR A 45 -11.93 2.40 -4.72
N PRO A 46 -11.57 3.15 -3.66
CA PRO A 46 -11.67 4.60 -3.68
C PRO A 46 -10.59 5.24 -4.55
N SER A 47 -10.93 6.36 -5.18
CA SER A 47 -10.01 7.32 -5.76
C SER A 47 -9.30 8.16 -4.69
N VAL A 48 -8.18 8.80 -5.05
CA VAL A 48 -7.46 9.70 -4.14
C VAL A 48 -8.37 10.84 -3.64
N SER A 49 -9.25 11.35 -4.49
CA SER A 49 -10.20 12.41 -4.12
C SER A 49 -11.29 11.97 -3.15
N GLU A 50 -11.80 10.74 -3.29
CA GLU A 50 -12.81 10.20 -2.36
C GLU A 50 -12.19 9.94 -0.99
N VAL A 51 -10.94 9.46 -0.95
CA VAL A 51 -10.20 9.34 0.32
C VAL A 51 -9.94 10.71 0.93
N ALA A 52 -9.57 11.71 0.12
CA ALA A 52 -9.36 13.07 0.60
C ALA A 52 -10.62 13.65 1.26
N GLU A 53 -11.77 13.47 0.61
CA GLU A 53 -13.08 13.88 1.13
C GLU A 53 -13.40 13.16 2.45
N ALA A 54 -13.28 11.84 2.48
CA ALA A 54 -13.54 11.03 3.68
C ALA A 54 -12.56 11.29 4.84
N ALA A 55 -11.35 11.80 4.54
CA ALA A 55 -10.33 12.15 5.52
C ALA A 55 -10.35 13.63 5.92
N GLU A 56 -11.27 14.43 5.35
CA GLU A 56 -11.35 15.88 5.54
C GLU A 56 -10.05 16.62 5.17
N VAL A 57 -9.37 16.13 4.13
CA VAL A 57 -8.14 16.70 3.58
C VAL A 57 -8.42 17.30 2.20
N SER A 58 -7.81 18.44 1.88
CA SER A 58 -7.96 19.01 0.54
C SER A 58 -7.42 18.06 -0.54
N ARG A 59 -8.06 18.04 -1.72
CA ARG A 59 -7.59 17.23 -2.87
C ARG A 59 -6.14 17.53 -3.23
N ALA A 60 -5.77 18.82 -3.28
CA ALA A 60 -4.40 19.24 -3.57
C ALA A 60 -3.39 18.71 -2.55
N THR A 61 -3.76 18.70 -1.26
CA THR A 61 -2.94 18.07 -0.22
C THR A 61 -2.84 16.56 -0.45
N ALA A 62 -3.96 15.87 -0.71
CA ALA A 62 -3.97 14.42 -0.93
C ALA A 62 -3.07 13.98 -2.10
N TYR A 63 -3.15 14.64 -3.26
CA TYR A 63 -2.31 14.32 -4.42
C TYR A 63 -0.82 14.55 -4.19
N ARG A 64 -0.42 15.40 -3.22
CA ARG A 64 0.99 15.55 -2.80
C ARG A 64 1.52 14.36 -1.99
N TYR A 65 0.66 13.49 -1.49
CA TYR A 65 1.04 12.26 -0.79
C TYR A 65 0.81 11.02 -1.65
N PHE A 66 -0.29 11.00 -2.38
CA PHE A 66 -0.68 9.89 -3.25
C PHE A 66 -0.99 10.45 -4.64
N PRO A 67 0.02 10.51 -5.53
CA PRO A 67 -0.13 11.17 -6.83
C PRO A 67 -1.09 10.42 -7.77
N SER A 68 -1.37 9.14 -7.50
CA SER A 68 -2.29 8.32 -8.27
C SER A 68 -3.06 7.36 -7.35
N GLN A 69 -4.18 6.84 -7.85
CA GLN A 69 -4.93 5.77 -7.17
C GLN A 69 -4.05 4.52 -7.01
N ALA A 70 -3.24 4.18 -8.02
CA ALA A 70 -2.30 3.07 -7.92
C ALA A 70 -1.33 3.26 -6.75
N ALA A 71 -0.71 4.44 -6.60
CA ALA A 71 0.21 4.72 -5.49
C ALA A 71 -0.47 4.60 -4.11
N LEU A 72 -1.75 4.99 -4.01
CA LEU A 72 -2.54 4.80 -2.80
C LEU A 72 -2.79 3.31 -2.52
N VAL A 73 -3.23 2.55 -3.53
CA VAL A 73 -3.50 1.11 -3.41
C VAL A 73 -2.24 0.36 -3.03
N HIS A 74 -1.10 0.63 -3.68
CA HIS A 74 0.20 0.04 -3.32
C HIS A 74 0.52 0.28 -1.84
N ALA A 75 0.40 1.52 -1.36
CA ALA A 75 0.67 1.82 0.03
C ALA A 75 -0.27 1.09 1.02
N VAL A 76 -1.55 0.92 0.67
CA VAL A 76 -2.50 0.14 1.50
C VAL A 76 -2.11 -1.33 1.53
N VAL A 77 -1.74 -1.89 0.38
CA VAL A 77 -1.31 -3.29 0.26
C VAL A 77 -0.02 -3.52 1.05
N ASP A 78 0.96 -2.63 0.93
CA ASP A 78 2.23 -2.74 1.67
C ASP A 78 2.01 -2.72 3.18
N GLU A 79 1.17 -1.82 3.68
CA GLU A 79 0.82 -1.73 5.10
C GLU A 79 0.07 -2.99 5.57
N GLY A 80 -0.87 -3.49 4.75
CA GLY A 80 -1.66 -4.67 5.08
C GLY A 80 -0.87 -5.99 5.04
N LEU A 81 0.08 -6.12 4.12
CA LEU A 81 0.88 -7.33 3.94
C LEU A 81 2.16 -7.36 4.78
N GLY A 82 2.66 -6.21 5.25
CA GLY A 82 3.88 -6.11 6.06
C GLY A 82 3.94 -7.11 7.23
N PRO A 83 2.89 -7.25 8.05
CA PRO A 83 2.86 -8.24 9.12
C PRO A 83 2.96 -9.70 8.65
N ILE A 84 2.40 -10.02 7.47
CA ILE A 84 2.45 -11.36 6.89
C ILE A 84 3.85 -11.66 6.33
N LEU A 85 4.44 -10.70 5.61
CA LEU A 85 5.75 -10.87 4.97
C LEU A 85 6.90 -10.98 5.99
N THR A 86 6.72 -10.41 7.18
CA THR A 86 7.71 -10.44 8.27
C THR A 86 7.39 -11.50 9.34
N TRP A 87 6.27 -12.21 9.18
CA TRP A 87 5.81 -13.22 10.13
C TRP A 87 6.80 -14.37 10.27
N LYS A 88 6.95 -14.87 11.51
CA LYS A 88 7.77 -16.04 11.84
C LYS A 88 7.07 -16.88 12.90
N SER A 89 7.15 -18.20 12.77
CA SER A 89 6.72 -19.13 13.82
C SER A 89 7.89 -19.56 14.71
N ALA A 90 7.62 -19.72 16.01
CA ALA A 90 8.53 -20.36 16.95
C ALA A 90 8.46 -21.90 16.89
N SER A 91 7.49 -22.48 16.19
CA SER A 91 7.30 -23.93 16.11
C SER A 91 8.30 -24.59 15.15
N ALA A 92 8.93 -25.67 15.60
CA ALA A 92 9.73 -26.55 14.76
C ALA A 92 8.88 -27.44 13.84
N ASP A 93 7.60 -27.67 14.18
CA ASP A 93 6.67 -28.50 13.42
C ASP A 93 6.12 -27.74 12.19
N PRO A 94 6.36 -28.20 10.95
CA PRO A 94 5.90 -27.55 9.73
C PRO A 94 4.37 -27.43 9.62
N GLU A 95 3.61 -28.44 10.05
CA GLU A 95 2.14 -28.39 9.95
C GLU A 95 1.59 -27.29 10.87
N ARG A 96 2.12 -27.23 12.10
CA ARG A 96 1.80 -26.15 13.05
C ARG A 96 2.11 -24.77 12.49
N ARG A 97 3.28 -24.59 11.86
CA ARG A 97 3.67 -23.30 11.27
C ARG A 97 2.68 -22.84 10.21
N VAL A 98 2.25 -23.76 9.33
CA VAL A 98 1.30 -23.44 8.27
C VAL A 98 -0.07 -23.07 8.85
N ALA A 99 -0.55 -23.83 9.85
CA ALA A 99 -1.80 -23.54 10.53
C ALA A 99 -1.79 -22.15 11.22
N ASP A 100 -0.72 -21.81 11.95
CA ASP A 100 -0.58 -20.53 12.64
C ASP A 100 -0.54 -19.34 11.64
N LEU A 101 0.12 -19.53 10.49
CA LEU A 101 0.15 -18.53 9.42
C LEU A 101 -1.24 -18.29 8.86
N PHE A 102 -1.99 -19.36 8.54
CA PHE A 102 -3.35 -19.23 8.00
C PHE A 102 -4.28 -18.53 9.00
N ALA A 103 -4.23 -18.90 10.29
CA ALA A 103 -5.00 -18.25 11.33
C ALA A 103 -4.67 -16.75 11.46
N THR A 104 -3.43 -16.35 11.18
CA THR A 104 -2.98 -14.95 11.23
C THR A 104 -3.36 -14.18 9.96
N ALA A 105 -3.13 -14.76 8.78
CA ALA A 105 -3.24 -14.08 7.49
C ALA A 105 -4.68 -14.08 6.92
N MET A 106 -5.51 -15.04 7.32
CA MET A 106 -6.86 -15.24 6.79
C MET A 106 -7.90 -15.33 7.91
N PRO A 107 -8.05 -14.32 8.78
CA PRO A 107 -8.96 -14.38 9.93
C PRO A 107 -10.46 -14.46 9.57
N ARG A 108 -10.81 -14.39 8.28
CA ARG A 108 -12.19 -14.46 7.79
C ARG A 108 -12.54 -15.77 7.07
N ILE A 109 -11.58 -16.67 6.92
CA ILE A 109 -11.82 -17.98 6.32
C ILE A 109 -11.90 -18.98 7.47
N GLU A 110 -13.13 -19.36 7.82
CA GLU A 110 -13.43 -20.51 8.66
C GLU A 110 -13.66 -21.76 7.79
#